data_AF-A0A7L0WV41-F1
#
_entry.id   AF-A0A7L0WV41-F1
#
_cell.length_a   1.000
_cell.length_b   1.000
_cell.length_c   1.000
_cell.angle_alpha   90.00
_cell.angle_beta   90.00
_cell.angle_gamma   90.00
#
_symmetry.space_group_name_H-M   'P 1'
#
loop_
_entity.id
_entity.type
_entity.pdbx_description
1 polymer ?
#
loop_
_entity_poly.entity_id
_entity_poly.type
_entity_poly.pdbx_seq_one_letter_code
_entity_poly.pdbx_strand_id
1 'polypeptide(L)'
;AGRVQLDSRPTSATTDGNQNITEVDALDKRQTFDPADQYKMNHQRRGVALIFNHEHFFWHLKLPDRRGTLADRNNLKRSLTDLGFEVRNFDDLKAEDVMQKVYEASRDDHSNADCFVCVFLSHGENDHVYAYDAQIKIETITDMFRGDKCRSLVGKPKIFIIQ
;
A
#
# COMPACT_ATOMS: atom_id res chain seq x y z
N ALA A 1 -7.21 -17.76 -51.68
CA ALA A 1 -6.94 -18.72 -50.58
C ALA A 1 -5.49 -18.56 -50.16
N GLY A 2 -5.25 -18.39 -48.86
CA GLY A 2 -4.09 -17.69 -48.29
C GLY A 2 -2.74 -18.38 -48.46
N ARG A 3 -1.69 -17.55 -48.64
CA ARG A 3 -0.29 -17.95 -48.63
C ARG A 3 0.28 -17.61 -47.26
N VAL A 4 0.63 -18.64 -46.51
CA VAL A 4 1.34 -18.55 -45.23
C VAL A 4 2.78 -18.12 -45.51
N GLN A 5 3.28 -17.13 -44.77
CA GLN A 5 4.69 -16.79 -44.72
C GLN A 5 5.13 -16.78 -43.25
N LEU A 6 5.77 -17.87 -42.86
CA LEU A 6 6.64 -17.95 -41.68
C LEU A 6 7.96 -17.29 -42.05
N ASP A 7 8.48 -16.41 -41.21
CA ASP A 7 9.93 -16.18 -41.07
C ASP A 7 10.22 -15.40 -39.77
N SER A 8 10.68 -16.12 -38.75
CA SER A 8 11.54 -15.54 -37.71
C SER A 8 12.67 -16.54 -37.45
N ARG A 9 13.86 -16.23 -38.00
CA ARG A 9 15.08 -16.99 -37.74
C ARG A 9 15.62 -16.69 -36.33
N PRO A 10 16.33 -17.65 -35.71
CA PRO A 10 16.87 -17.52 -34.36
C PRO A 10 18.32 -16.99 -34.38
N THR A 11 18.66 -16.19 -33.39
CA THR A 11 20.05 -15.84 -33.02
C THR A 11 19.98 -15.29 -31.60
N SER A 12 20.84 -15.62 -30.65
CA SER A 12 21.92 -16.60 -30.50
C SER A 12 22.26 -16.53 -29.02
N ALA A 13 22.49 -17.67 -28.37
CA ALA A 13 22.98 -17.68 -27.00
C ALA A 13 24.34 -16.98 -26.88
N THR A 14 24.47 -16.03 -25.96
CA THR A 14 25.75 -15.65 -25.37
C THR A 14 25.64 -15.63 -23.84
N THR A 15 26.60 -16.34 -23.27
CA THR A 15 26.84 -16.82 -21.92
C THR A 15 26.99 -15.74 -20.83
N ASP A 16 26.50 -16.11 -19.64
CA ASP A 16 26.84 -15.70 -18.27
C ASP A 16 26.69 -14.24 -17.78
N GLY A 17 25.84 -14.09 -16.75
CA GLY A 17 25.93 -13.01 -15.77
C GLY A 17 24.59 -12.66 -15.13
N ASN A 18 24.30 -13.27 -13.98
CA ASN A 18 23.17 -12.97 -13.08
C ASN A 18 22.82 -11.46 -13.02
N GLN A 19 21.74 -11.04 -13.66
CA GLN A 19 21.12 -9.72 -13.44
C GLN A 19 19.60 -9.87 -13.45
N ASN A 20 18.96 -9.40 -12.39
CA ASN A 20 17.51 -9.30 -12.28
C ASN A 20 16.99 -8.43 -13.42
N ILE A 21 16.41 -9.08 -14.43
CA ILE A 21 15.67 -8.47 -15.53
C ILE A 21 14.46 -7.75 -14.94
N THR A 22 14.61 -6.45 -14.67
CA THR A 22 13.48 -5.53 -14.64
C THR A 22 13.14 -5.22 -16.10
N GLU A 23 11.89 -5.39 -16.50
CA GLU A 23 11.43 -5.01 -17.85
C GLU A 23 11.84 -3.56 -18.15
N VAL A 24 12.71 -3.39 -19.14
CA VAL A 24 13.22 -2.10 -19.62
C VAL A 24 12.26 -1.42 -20.61
N ASP A 25 11.00 -1.86 -20.67
CA ASP A 25 9.97 -1.28 -21.54
C ASP A 25 9.28 -0.05 -20.93
N ALA A 26 9.68 0.37 -19.72
CA ALA A 26 9.40 1.71 -19.23
C ALA A 26 10.31 2.70 -19.98
N LEU A 27 9.85 3.07 -21.18
CA LEU A 27 10.45 4.07 -22.05
C LEU A 27 11.03 5.24 -21.22
N ASP A 28 12.33 5.44 -21.39
CA ASP A 28 13.17 6.53 -20.88
C ASP A 28 12.75 7.89 -21.49
N LYS A 29 11.51 8.26 -21.24
CA LYS A 29 11.05 9.64 -21.22
C LYS A 29 10.61 9.86 -19.79
N ARG A 30 11.51 10.42 -18.97
CA ARG A 30 11.05 11.31 -17.90
C ARG A 30 10.14 12.33 -18.58
N GLN A 31 8.83 12.10 -18.60
CA GLN A 31 7.88 13.17 -18.78
C GLN A 31 8.26 14.15 -17.69
N THR A 32 8.83 15.28 -18.09
CA THR A 32 9.13 16.37 -17.19
C THR A 32 7.78 16.92 -16.78
N PHE A 33 7.17 16.30 -15.77
CA PHE A 33 5.97 16.82 -15.13
C PHE A 33 6.29 18.22 -14.63
N ASP A 34 5.35 19.15 -14.80
CA ASP A 34 5.50 20.49 -14.25
C ASP A 34 5.80 20.34 -12.74
N PRO A 35 6.90 20.92 -12.23
CA PRO A 35 7.18 20.90 -10.79
C PRO A 35 6.03 21.42 -9.93
N ALA A 36 5.14 22.25 -10.49
CA ALA A 36 3.92 22.72 -9.83
C ALA A 36 2.87 21.62 -9.63
N ASP A 37 2.88 20.56 -10.45
CA ASP A 37 1.93 19.43 -10.40
C ASP A 37 2.42 18.30 -9.47
N GLN A 38 3.59 18.46 -8.84
CA GLN A 38 4.18 17.45 -7.97
C GLN A 38 3.92 17.75 -6.48
N TYR A 39 3.67 16.69 -5.71
CA TYR A 39 3.63 16.82 -4.25
C TYR A 39 4.99 17.22 -3.70
N LYS A 40 5.00 18.12 -2.72
CA LYS A 40 6.22 18.50 -1.99
C LYS A 40 6.61 17.35 -1.05
N MET A 41 7.72 16.69 -1.38
CA MET A 41 8.25 15.51 -0.66
C MET A 41 9.61 15.81 0.03
N ASN A 42 9.77 17.03 0.56
CA ASN A 42 11.01 17.53 1.14
C ASN A 42 10.86 17.99 2.61
N HIS A 43 9.83 17.53 3.32
CA HIS A 43 9.70 17.74 4.75
C HIS A 43 10.70 16.85 5.51
N GLN A 44 10.83 17.10 6.81
CA GLN A 44 11.79 16.39 7.66
C GLN A 44 11.47 14.89 7.80
N ARG A 45 10.20 14.51 7.76
CA ARG A 45 9.77 13.11 7.85
C ARG A 45 9.06 12.70 6.57
N ARG A 46 9.28 11.47 6.10
CA ARG A 46 8.46 10.88 5.03
C ARG A 46 6.99 10.75 5.46
N GLY A 47 6.79 10.30 6.70
CA GLY A 47 5.47 10.14 7.31
C GLY A 47 5.31 8.80 8.02
N VAL A 48 4.09 8.56 8.51
CA VAL A 48 3.72 7.31 9.19
C VAL A 48 3.09 6.35 8.19
N ALA A 49 3.42 5.07 8.32
CA ALA A 49 2.75 3.98 7.61
C ALA A 49 2.12 3.00 8.61
N LEU A 50 0.80 2.83 8.54
CA LEU A 50 0.10 1.79 9.31
C LEU A 50 -0.04 0.53 8.47
N ILE A 51 0.20 -0.63 9.07
CA ILE A 51 -0.04 -1.93 8.44
C ILE A 51 -0.93 -2.76 9.38
N PHE A 52 -2.16 -2.99 8.96
CA PHE A 52 -3.10 -3.90 9.62
C PHE A 52 -3.07 -5.23 8.88
N ASN A 53 -2.65 -6.28 9.57
CA ASN A 53 -2.51 -7.62 9.03
C ASN A 53 -3.49 -8.55 9.74
N HIS A 54 -4.43 -9.11 9.00
CA HIS A 54 -5.41 -10.07 9.51
C HIS A 54 -5.16 -11.43 8.86
N GLU A 55 -4.65 -12.35 9.65
CA GLU A 55 -4.46 -13.77 9.28
C GLU A 55 -5.62 -14.61 9.81
N HIS A 56 -6.06 -14.32 11.03
CA HIS A 56 -7.09 -15.08 11.73
C HIS A 56 -8.37 -14.25 11.93
N PHE A 57 -9.51 -14.94 11.87
CA PHE A 57 -10.83 -14.32 11.97
C PHE A 57 -11.72 -15.08 12.95
N PHE A 58 -12.61 -14.35 13.60
CA PHE A 58 -13.52 -14.91 14.58
C PHE A 58 -14.52 -15.85 13.88
N TRP A 59 -14.73 -17.04 14.45
CA TRP A 59 -15.37 -18.18 13.79
C TRP A 59 -16.75 -17.89 13.17
N HIS A 60 -17.52 -16.98 13.78
CA HIS A 60 -18.86 -16.60 13.30
C HIS A 60 -18.85 -15.86 11.96
N LEU A 61 -17.72 -15.26 11.57
CA LEU A 61 -17.53 -14.62 10.26
C LEU A 61 -17.41 -15.66 9.13
N LYS A 62 -17.09 -16.92 9.46
CA LYS A 62 -16.92 -18.03 8.50
C LYS A 62 -15.91 -17.74 7.39
N LEU A 63 -14.89 -16.94 7.70
CA LEU A 63 -13.79 -16.62 6.79
C LEU A 63 -12.63 -17.59 6.98
N PRO A 64 -11.95 -18.01 5.89
CA PRO A 64 -10.74 -18.84 6.00
C PRO A 64 -9.54 -18.03 6.48
N ASP A 65 -8.60 -18.68 7.16
CA ASP A 65 -7.32 -18.08 7.55
C ASP A 65 -6.51 -17.66 6.30
N ARG A 66 -5.85 -16.50 6.36
CA ARG A 66 -5.02 -15.95 5.26
C ARG A 66 -3.55 -16.33 5.41
N ARG A 67 -3.26 -17.64 5.43
CA ARG A 67 -1.90 -18.16 5.61
C ARG A 67 -0.94 -17.54 4.59
N GLY A 68 0.19 -17.02 5.10
CA GLY A 68 1.22 -16.38 4.28
C GLY A 68 1.19 -14.85 4.31
N THR A 69 0.11 -14.23 4.79
CA THR A 69 0.01 -12.76 4.93
C THR A 69 1.13 -12.16 5.81
N LEU A 70 1.69 -12.94 6.73
CA LEU A 70 2.85 -12.53 7.52
C LEU A 70 4.08 -12.20 6.65
N ALA A 71 4.29 -12.92 5.55
CA ALA A 71 5.37 -12.64 4.60
C ALA A 71 5.12 -11.29 3.90
N ASP A 72 3.89 -11.04 3.44
CA ASP A 72 3.49 -9.78 2.82
C ASP A 72 3.69 -8.60 3.77
N ARG A 73 3.21 -8.74 5.01
CA ARG A 73 3.40 -7.74 6.08
C ARG A 73 4.88 -7.42 6.32
N ASN A 74 5.73 -8.44 6.36
CA ASN A 74 7.16 -8.26 6.62
C ASN A 74 7.87 -7.60 5.42
N ASN A 75 7.49 -7.96 4.20
CA ASN A 75 8.03 -7.36 2.98
C ASN A 75 7.62 -5.88 2.88
N LEU A 76 6.34 -5.57 3.11
CA LEU A 76 5.84 -4.20 3.14
C LEU A 76 6.50 -3.37 4.24
N LYS A 77 6.68 -3.93 5.44
CA LYS A 77 7.41 -3.25 6.51
C LYS A 77 8.81 -2.85 6.05
N ARG A 78 9.55 -3.77 5.43
CA ARG A 78 10.90 -3.49 4.91
C ARG A 78 10.86 -2.40 3.85
N SER A 79 10.04 -2.56 2.81
CA SER A 79 9.96 -1.60 1.71
C SER A 79 9.55 -0.19 2.17
N LEU A 80 8.57 -0.08 3.06
CA LEU A 80 8.14 1.22 3.61
C LEU A 80 9.20 1.82 4.54
N THR A 81 9.92 1.00 5.30
CA THR A 81 11.05 1.47 6.11
C THR A 81 12.18 2.00 5.22
N ASP A 82 12.51 1.29 4.14
CA ASP A 82 13.54 1.71 3.17
C ASP A 82 13.15 3.00 2.44
N LEU A 83 11.86 3.25 2.25
CA LEU A 83 11.31 4.51 1.75
C LEU A 83 11.29 5.65 2.80
N GLY A 84 11.67 5.35 4.05
CA GLY A 84 11.82 6.31 5.13
C GLY A 84 10.58 6.52 6.00
N PHE A 85 9.56 5.65 5.91
CA PHE A 85 8.37 5.74 6.75
C PHE A 85 8.63 5.24 8.17
N GLU A 86 7.91 5.83 9.13
CA GLU A 86 7.73 5.25 10.46
C GLU A 86 6.63 4.19 10.40
N VAL A 87 7.03 2.91 10.33
CA VAL A 87 6.08 1.80 10.14
C VAL A 87 5.55 1.24 11.46
N ARG A 88 4.23 1.16 11.59
CA ARG A 88 3.51 0.59 12.74
C ARG A 88 2.67 -0.61 12.27
N ASN A 89 2.97 -1.79 12.79
CA ASN A 89 2.28 -3.04 12.40
C ASN A 89 1.32 -3.49 13.50
N PHE A 90 0.17 -4.01 13.09
CA PHE A 90 -0.85 -4.57 13.97
C PHE A 90 -1.38 -5.87 13.39
N ASP A 91 -1.44 -6.92 14.22
CA ASP A 91 -1.87 -8.25 13.80
C ASP A 91 -3.20 -8.60 14.49
N ASP A 92 -4.17 -9.12 13.73
CA ASP A 92 -5.45 -9.68 14.19
C ASP A 92 -6.22 -8.80 15.20
N LEU A 93 -6.21 -7.48 14.99
CA LEU A 93 -6.97 -6.55 15.83
C LEU A 93 -8.48 -6.68 15.64
N LYS A 94 -9.23 -6.41 16.71
CA LYS A 94 -10.68 -6.21 16.61
C LYS A 94 -11.02 -4.93 15.88
N ALA A 95 -12.23 -4.83 15.38
CA ALA A 95 -12.69 -3.66 14.65
C ALA A 95 -12.60 -2.36 15.48
N GLU A 96 -12.91 -2.43 16.78
CA GLU A 96 -12.79 -1.30 17.69
C GLU A 96 -11.33 -0.82 17.82
N ASP A 97 -10.38 -1.75 17.93
CA ASP A 97 -8.96 -1.45 18.07
C ASP A 97 -8.36 -0.90 16.77
N VAL A 98 -8.77 -1.45 15.62
CA VAL A 98 -8.40 -0.91 14.30
C VAL A 98 -8.87 0.54 14.20
N MET A 99 -10.15 0.80 14.48
CA MET A 99 -10.71 2.15 14.44
C MET A 99 -10.01 3.10 15.39
N GLN A 100 -9.66 2.64 16.59
CA GLN A 100 -8.90 3.41 17.57
C GLN A 100 -7.50 3.77 17.04
N LYS A 101 -6.77 2.82 16.44
CA LYS A 101 -5.44 3.06 15.89
C LYS A 101 -5.46 4.00 14.69
N VAL A 102 -6.45 3.85 13.82
CA VAL A 102 -6.66 4.77 12.69
C VAL A 102 -7.01 6.17 13.19
N TYR A 103 -7.87 6.27 14.21
CA TYR A 103 -8.25 7.54 14.81
C TYR A 103 -7.04 8.24 15.45
N GLU A 104 -6.24 7.53 16.24
CA GLU A 104 -4.97 8.04 16.79
C GLU A 104 -4.06 8.61 15.70
N ALA A 105 -3.83 7.85 14.63
CA ALA A 105 -3.03 8.31 13.51
C ALA A 105 -3.63 9.53 12.79
N SER A 106 -4.96 9.64 12.70
CA SER A 106 -5.62 10.83 12.13
C SER A 106 -5.44 12.09 12.99
N ARG A 107 -5.19 11.91 14.29
CA ARG A 107 -4.98 12.98 15.28
C ARG A 107 -3.50 13.34 15.48
N ASP A 108 -2.58 12.51 15.01
CA ASP A 108 -1.15 12.79 15.01
C ASP A 108 -0.81 14.09 14.24
N ASP A 109 0.29 14.72 14.63
CA ASP A 109 0.82 15.88 13.90
C ASP A 109 1.60 15.42 12.66
N HIS A 110 1.03 15.68 11.49
CA HIS A 110 1.62 15.42 10.18
C HIS A 110 2.23 16.67 9.53
N SER A 111 2.32 17.79 10.22
CA SER A 111 2.75 19.08 9.63
C SER A 111 4.16 19.00 9.02
N ASN A 112 5.04 18.19 9.62
CA ASN A 112 6.41 17.93 9.14
C ASN A 112 6.56 16.60 8.38
N ALA A 113 5.47 15.93 8.04
CA ALA A 113 5.47 14.71 7.21
C ALA A 113 5.21 15.03 5.74
N ASP A 114 5.78 14.26 4.81
CA ASP A 114 5.47 14.39 3.39
C ASP A 114 4.11 13.79 3.03
N CYS A 115 3.80 12.61 3.59
CA CYS A 115 2.63 11.82 3.21
C CYS A 115 2.18 10.86 4.32
N PHE A 116 1.06 10.18 4.09
CA PHE A 116 0.53 9.15 4.99
C PHE A 116 0.20 7.88 4.20
N VAL A 117 0.51 6.71 4.77
CA VAL A 117 0.19 5.40 4.20
C VAL A 117 -0.59 4.56 5.20
N CYS A 118 -1.64 3.89 4.74
CA CYS A 118 -2.38 2.91 5.53
C CYS A 118 -2.63 1.66 4.69
N VAL A 119 -2.22 0.51 5.19
CA VAL A 119 -2.33 -0.78 4.51
C VAL A 119 -3.23 -1.71 5.30
N PHE A 120 -4.19 -2.33 4.61
CA PHE A 120 -4.99 -3.44 5.12
C PHE A 120 -4.68 -4.70 4.34
N LEU A 121 -4.15 -5.71 5.03
CA LEU A 121 -4.00 -7.08 4.53
C LEU A 121 -5.10 -7.92 5.20
N SER A 122 -6.24 -8.09 4.52
CA SER A 122 -7.39 -8.80 5.07
C SER A 122 -8.32 -9.36 3.99
N HIS A 123 -9.40 -10.04 4.40
CA HIS A 123 -10.54 -10.22 3.50
C HIS A 123 -11.23 -8.86 3.28
N GLY A 124 -11.84 -8.71 2.10
CA GLY A 124 -12.63 -7.53 1.76
C GLY A 124 -13.84 -7.91 0.93
N GLU A 125 -14.96 -7.21 1.17
CA GLU A 125 -16.22 -7.43 0.46
C GLU A 125 -17.05 -6.13 0.46
N ASN A 126 -17.67 -5.77 -0.67
CA ASN A 126 -18.62 -4.65 -0.80
C ASN A 126 -18.17 -3.36 -0.09
N ASP A 127 -16.97 -2.85 -0.39
CA ASP A 127 -16.37 -1.65 0.21
C ASP A 127 -16.05 -1.75 1.73
N HIS A 128 -15.97 -2.97 2.25
CA HIS A 128 -15.52 -3.24 3.61
C HIS A 128 -14.22 -4.03 3.62
N VAL A 129 -13.47 -3.84 4.70
CA VAL A 129 -12.35 -4.70 5.11
C VAL A 129 -12.74 -5.44 6.38
N TYR A 130 -12.36 -6.70 6.50
CA TYR A 130 -12.61 -7.45 7.72
C TYR A 130 -11.51 -7.18 8.75
N ALA A 131 -11.91 -6.89 9.98
CA ALA A 131 -11.04 -7.02 11.15
C ALA A 131 -11.22 -8.43 11.75
N TYR A 132 -10.63 -8.69 12.91
CA TYR A 132 -10.73 -10.00 13.56
C TYR A 132 -12.19 -10.45 13.81
N ASP A 133 -13.05 -9.54 14.26
CA ASP A 133 -14.41 -9.85 14.76
C ASP A 133 -15.55 -9.22 13.94
N ALA A 134 -15.27 -8.22 13.11
CA ALA A 134 -16.30 -7.53 12.32
C ALA A 134 -15.72 -6.86 11.06
N GLN A 135 -16.61 -6.48 10.14
CA GLN A 135 -16.25 -5.70 8.96
C GLN A 135 -16.25 -4.18 9.26
N ILE A 136 -15.36 -3.45 8.60
CA ILE A 136 -15.23 -1.99 8.70
C ILE A 136 -15.37 -1.40 7.30
N LYS A 137 -16.22 -0.38 7.16
CA LYS A 137 -16.32 0.38 5.91
C LYS A 137 -15.02 1.13 5.63
N ILE A 138 -14.51 0.96 4.41
CA ILE A 138 -13.31 1.69 3.94
C ILE A 138 -13.55 3.20 3.99
N GLU A 139 -14.76 3.64 3.62
CA GLU A 139 -15.15 5.04 3.69
C GLU A 139 -14.94 5.61 5.10
N THR A 140 -15.40 4.92 6.15
CA THR A 140 -15.21 5.35 7.55
C THR A 140 -13.75 5.57 7.91
N ILE A 141 -12.85 4.70 7.42
CA ILE A 141 -11.40 4.80 7.63
C ILE A 141 -10.85 6.03 6.90
N THR A 142 -11.13 6.17 5.61
CA THR A 142 -10.61 7.26 4.78
C THR A 142 -11.15 8.62 5.18
N ASP A 143 -12.40 8.68 5.65
CA ASP A 143 -13.10 9.90 6.05
C ASP A 143 -12.40 10.62 7.21
N MET A 144 -11.70 9.90 8.08
CA MET A 144 -10.93 10.48 9.19
C MET A 144 -9.74 11.32 8.71
N PHE A 145 -9.25 11.08 7.50
CA PHE A 145 -8.09 11.79 6.91
C PHE A 145 -8.49 12.87 5.91
N ARG A 146 -9.78 13.20 5.80
CA ARG A 146 -10.24 14.34 4.99
C ARG A 146 -9.68 15.66 5.53
N GLY A 147 -9.51 16.64 4.65
CA GLY A 147 -8.82 17.90 4.98
C GLY A 147 -9.49 18.73 6.09
N ASP A 148 -10.80 18.57 6.29
CA ASP A 148 -11.57 19.17 7.37
C ASP A 148 -11.33 18.48 8.73
N LYS A 149 -11.04 17.17 8.74
CA LYS A 149 -10.82 16.38 9.96
C LYS A 149 -9.34 16.25 10.33
N CYS A 150 -8.46 16.05 9.34
CA CYS A 150 -7.01 15.94 9.49
C CYS A 150 -6.30 17.07 8.74
N ARG A 151 -6.28 18.26 9.36
CA ARG A 151 -5.76 19.49 8.73
C ARG A 151 -4.26 19.42 8.41
N SER A 152 -3.48 18.66 9.18
CA SER A 152 -2.03 18.51 9.00
C SER A 152 -1.64 17.73 7.73
N LEU A 153 -2.60 17.03 7.10
CA LEU A 153 -2.44 16.32 5.82
C LEU A 153 -3.10 17.03 4.62
N VAL A 154 -3.56 18.27 4.77
CA VAL A 154 -4.08 19.06 3.64
C VAL A 154 -2.97 19.31 2.62
N GLY A 155 -3.25 19.07 1.34
CA GLY A 155 -2.27 19.19 0.25
C GLY A 155 -1.21 18.08 0.21
N LYS A 156 -1.27 17.08 1.10
CA LYS A 156 -0.34 15.95 1.17
C LYS A 156 -1.02 14.66 0.71
N PRO A 157 -0.31 13.72 0.05
CA PRO A 157 -0.90 12.49 -0.42
C PRO A 157 -1.24 11.55 0.76
N LYS A 158 -2.39 10.89 0.65
CA LYS A 158 -2.93 9.91 1.59
C LYS A 158 -3.16 8.62 0.82
N ILE A 159 -2.36 7.61 1.08
CA ILE A 159 -2.30 6.39 0.28
C ILE A 159 -2.91 5.25 1.10
N PHE A 160 -3.96 4.64 0.56
CA PHE A 160 -4.61 3.47 1.16
C PHE A 160 -4.39 2.27 0.24
N ILE A 161 -3.86 1.19 0.79
CA ILE A 161 -3.59 -0.07 0.07
C ILE A 161 -4.41 -1.17 0.74
N ILE A 162 -5.15 -1.95 -0.04
CA ILE A 162 -6.06 -2.99 0.46
C ILE A 162 -5.79 -4.27 -0.33
N GLN A 163 -5.50 -5.37 0.37
CA GLN A 163 -5.11 -6.67 -0.18
C GLN A 163 -5.75 -7.82 0.60
#